data_AF-A0A2Z6R9B5-F1
#
_entry.id   AF-A0A2Z6R9B5-F1
#
_cell.length_a   1.000
_cell.length_b   1.000
_cell.length_c   1.000
_cell.angle_alpha   90.00
_cell.angle_beta   90.00
_cell.angle_gamma   90.00
#
_symmetry.space_group_name_H-M   'P 1'
#
loop_
_entity.id
_entity.type
_entity.pdbx_description
1 polymer ?
#
loop_
_entity_poly.entity_id
_entity_poly.type
_entity_poly.pdbx_seq_one_letter_code
_entity_poly.pdbx_strand_id
1 'polypeptide(L)'
;MFEFNSRRERIIDFVKNIPGRFSITTDIWSSIKNEAFIGVTIHFITNEWKLKHFTLEVLRITGSHTGNAIYEILNKLLEDFDLKQKVISVTTDNGSNMIVACRLLKNDFDAQTPALDFIHSRCICHILNLAVNAGLKYIENLIKKLRKIVKSIRRTQLYLEELERLAIAANHTFKHPILDIKTRWNSTFLMAERILTLKEDLSIIKSRHQPLQDIWLNEREWEKC
;
A
#
# COMPACT_ATOMS: atom_id res chain seq x y z
N MET A 1 -14.21 -7.68 -26.38
CA MET A 1 -13.04 -7.01 -27.01
C MET A 1 -13.48 -5.75 -27.76
N PHE A 2 -14.51 -5.81 -28.61
CA PHE A 2 -15.05 -4.63 -29.33
C PHE A 2 -15.48 -3.48 -28.41
N GLU A 3 -16.27 -3.75 -27.37
CA GLU A 3 -16.74 -2.71 -26.44
C GLU A 3 -15.58 -2.05 -25.66
N PHE A 4 -14.56 -2.82 -25.29
CA PHE A 4 -13.36 -2.31 -24.63
C PHE A 4 -12.60 -1.35 -25.55
N ASN A 5 -12.35 -1.75 -26.80
CA ASN A 5 -11.65 -0.91 -27.78
C ASN A 5 -12.41 0.40 -28.05
N SER A 6 -13.73 0.33 -28.22
CA SER A 6 -14.56 1.54 -28.41
C SER A 6 -14.52 2.47 -27.19
N ARG A 7 -14.56 1.93 -25.96
CA ARG A 7 -14.40 2.74 -24.74
C ARG A 7 -13.00 3.34 -24.63
N ARG A 8 -11.98 2.59 -25.02
CA ARG A 8 -10.58 3.04 -25.02
C ARG A 8 -10.38 4.23 -25.97
N GLU A 9 -10.93 4.17 -27.17
CA GLU A 9 -10.91 5.30 -28.12
C GLU A 9 -11.60 6.55 -27.54
N ARG A 10 -12.74 6.40 -26.88
CA ARG A 10 -13.42 7.51 -26.19
C ARG A 10 -12.58 8.10 -25.07
N ILE A 11 -11.84 7.27 -24.33
CA ILE A 11 -10.92 7.74 -23.29
C ILE A 11 -9.75 8.51 -23.92
N ILE A 12 -9.18 8.03 -25.03
CA ILE A 12 -8.11 8.74 -25.74
C ILE A 12 -8.60 10.13 -26.17
N ASP A 13 -9.76 10.20 -26.81
CA ASP A 13 -10.35 11.48 -27.23
C ASP A 13 -10.65 12.38 -26.03
N PHE A 14 -11.23 11.84 -24.96
CA PHE A 14 -11.47 12.58 -23.72
C PHE A 14 -10.18 13.18 -23.14
N VAL A 15 -9.11 12.38 -22.99
CA VAL A 15 -7.86 12.83 -22.38
C VAL A 15 -7.17 13.89 -23.24
N LYS A 16 -7.21 13.75 -24.57
CA LYS A 16 -6.71 14.78 -25.50
C LYS A 16 -7.41 16.11 -25.29
N ASN A 17 -8.72 16.08 -25.09
CA ASN A 17 -9.56 17.26 -24.91
C ASN A 17 -9.54 17.85 -23.48
N ILE A 18 -8.90 17.19 -22.50
CA ILE A 18 -8.73 17.77 -21.16
C ILE A 18 -7.93 19.09 -21.27
N PRO A 19 -8.43 20.23 -20.80
CA PRO A 19 -7.66 21.46 -20.80
C PRO A 19 -6.47 21.33 -19.84
N GLY A 20 -5.30 21.76 -20.31
CA GLY A 20 -4.07 21.75 -19.51
C GLY A 20 -3.32 20.43 -19.49
N ARG A 21 -2.61 20.18 -18.39
CA ARG A 21 -1.65 19.09 -18.22
C ARG A 21 -2.08 18.17 -17.08
N PHE A 22 -1.48 16.98 -17.02
CA PHE A 22 -1.82 15.97 -16.02
C PHE A 22 -0.60 15.29 -15.42
N SER A 23 -0.80 14.78 -14.21
CA SER A 23 0.14 13.88 -13.54
C SER A 23 -0.36 12.45 -13.63
N ILE A 24 0.55 11.49 -13.64
CA ILE A 24 0.22 10.07 -13.58
C ILE A 24 0.72 9.44 -12.28
N THR A 25 -0.01 8.48 -11.74
CA THR A 25 0.49 7.58 -10.70
C THR A 25 0.56 6.18 -11.27
N THR A 26 1.62 5.44 -10.97
CA THR A 26 1.76 4.05 -11.38
C THR A 26 2.19 3.16 -10.20
N ASP A 27 1.59 1.98 -10.14
CA ASP A 27 1.87 0.97 -9.13
C ASP A 27 1.94 -0.41 -9.79
N ILE A 28 2.83 -1.26 -9.27
CA ILE A 28 2.97 -2.65 -9.70
C ILE A 28 2.63 -3.56 -8.53
N TRP A 29 1.70 -4.48 -8.75
CA TRP A 29 1.34 -5.48 -7.76
C TRP A 29 1.26 -6.88 -8.36
N SER A 30 1.42 -7.87 -7.50
CA SER A 30 1.20 -9.27 -7.84
C SER A 30 -0.19 -9.71 -7.36
N SER A 31 -0.91 -10.42 -8.22
CA SER A 31 -2.18 -11.06 -7.87
C SER A 31 -1.96 -12.28 -6.97
N ILE A 32 -3.06 -12.81 -6.43
CA ILE A 32 -3.06 -14.06 -5.64
C ILE A 32 -2.53 -15.25 -6.46
N LYS A 33 -2.65 -15.20 -7.80
CA LYS A 33 -2.11 -16.21 -8.73
C LYS A 33 -0.66 -15.95 -9.11
N ASN A 34 0.01 -15.01 -8.42
CA ASN A 34 1.38 -14.58 -8.71
C ASN A 34 1.54 -13.99 -10.12
N GLU A 35 0.48 -13.37 -10.66
CA GLU A 35 0.53 -12.63 -11.92
C GLU A 35 0.78 -11.16 -11.62
N ALA A 36 1.74 -10.55 -12.30
CA ALA A 36 2.06 -9.14 -12.08
C ALA A 36 1.21 -8.23 -12.98
N PHE A 37 0.80 -7.10 -12.41
CA PHE A 37 0.04 -6.06 -13.09
C PHE A 37 0.68 -4.70 -12.84
N ILE A 38 0.59 -3.81 -13.83
CA ILE A 38 0.89 -2.40 -13.69
C ILE A 38 -0.39 -1.60 -13.92
N GLY A 39 -0.73 -0.73 -12.99
CA GLY A 39 -1.88 0.16 -13.10
C GLY A 39 -1.41 1.59 -13.28
N VAL A 40 -1.97 2.29 -14.26
CA VAL A 40 -1.70 3.71 -14.50
C VAL A 40 -2.97 4.50 -14.25
N THR A 41 -2.89 5.52 -13.41
CA THR A 41 -4.01 6.44 -13.11
C THR A 41 -3.59 7.85 -13.49
N ILE A 42 -4.46 8.55 -14.20
CA ILE A 42 -4.26 9.94 -14.60
C ILE A 42 -4.96 10.86 -13.60
N HIS A 43 -4.35 12.01 -13.32
CA HIS A 43 -4.87 13.04 -12.41
C HIS A 43 -4.74 14.41 -13.08
N PHE A 44 -5.82 15.17 -13.08
CA PHE A 44 -5.91 16.48 -13.75
C PHE A 44 -6.88 17.41 -13.03
N ILE A 45 -6.77 18.70 -13.32
CA ILE A 45 -7.64 19.74 -12.76
C ILE A 45 -8.58 20.23 -13.88
N THR A 46 -9.88 20.29 -13.61
CA THR A 46 -10.86 20.82 -14.57
C THR A 46 -10.88 22.34 -14.58
N ASN A 47 -11.57 22.94 -15.55
CA ASN A 47 -11.78 24.39 -15.61
C ASN A 47 -12.51 24.95 -14.37
N GLU A 48 -13.30 24.12 -13.68
CA GLU A 48 -13.95 24.47 -12.41
C GLU A 48 -13.04 24.28 -11.19
N TRP A 49 -11.72 24.13 -11.39
CA TRP A 49 -10.73 23.91 -10.34
C TRP A 49 -10.97 22.66 -9.49
N LYS A 50 -11.51 21.60 -10.09
CA LYS A 50 -11.76 20.32 -9.42
C LYS A 50 -10.71 19.30 -9.82
N LEU A 51 -10.08 18.68 -8.82
CA LEU A 51 -9.23 17.50 -9.05
C LEU A 51 -10.09 16.33 -9.50
N LYS A 52 -9.72 15.73 -10.63
CA LYS A 52 -10.30 14.52 -11.18
C LYS A 52 -9.21 13.51 -11.43
N HIS A 53 -9.55 12.23 -11.27
CA HIS A 53 -8.67 11.13 -11.59
C HIS A 53 -9.47 9.93 -12.05
N PHE A 54 -8.84 9.08 -12.86
CA PHE A 54 -9.37 7.77 -13.23
C PHE A 54 -8.25 6.83 -13.65
N THR A 55 -8.49 5.53 -13.55
CA THR A 55 -7.55 4.50 -14.02
C THR A 55 -7.53 4.51 -15.55
N LEU A 56 -6.39 4.86 -16.12
CA LEU A 56 -6.19 4.92 -17.57
C LEU A 56 -6.08 3.52 -18.16
N GLU A 57 -5.29 2.65 -17.52
CA GLU A 57 -5.07 1.29 -17.99
C GLU A 57 -4.58 0.39 -16.84
N VAL A 58 -4.89 -0.91 -16.93
CA VAL A 58 -4.31 -1.95 -16.09
C VAL A 58 -3.78 -3.05 -16.99
N LEU A 59 -2.45 -3.17 -17.07
CA LEU A 59 -1.78 -4.12 -17.93
C LEU A 59 -1.23 -5.27 -17.11
N ARG A 60 -1.49 -6.51 -17.57
CA ARG A 60 -0.73 -7.66 -17.11
C ARG A 60 0.67 -7.59 -17.67
N ILE A 61 1.68 -7.71 -16.81
CA ILE A 61 3.09 -7.71 -17.20
C ILE A 61 3.67 -9.12 -17.06
N THR A 62 4.46 -9.54 -18.04
CA THR A 62 5.08 -10.87 -18.09
C THR A 62 6.60 -10.73 -18.15
N GLY A 63 7.32 -11.79 -17.78
CA GLY A 63 8.77 -11.78 -17.76
C GLY A 63 9.37 -10.96 -16.62
N SER A 64 10.61 -10.51 -16.80
CA SER A 64 11.37 -9.80 -15.77
C SER A 64 10.90 -8.34 -15.63
N HIS A 65 10.58 -7.93 -14.42
CA HIS A 65 10.14 -6.56 -14.10
C HIS A 65 11.33 -5.59 -13.94
N THR A 66 12.28 -5.61 -14.88
CA THR A 66 13.43 -4.69 -14.87
C THR A 66 12.97 -3.26 -15.08
N GLY A 67 13.78 -2.28 -14.65
CA GLY A 67 13.48 -0.87 -14.91
C GLY A 67 13.31 -0.55 -16.39
N ASN A 68 14.07 -1.19 -17.27
CA ASN A 68 13.91 -1.02 -18.72
C ASN A 68 12.57 -1.56 -19.21
N ALA A 69 12.16 -2.77 -18.78
CA ALA A 69 10.88 -3.34 -19.19
C ALA A 69 9.70 -2.48 -18.75
N ILE A 70 9.74 -1.96 -17.52
CA ILE A 70 8.71 -1.05 -17.01
C ILE A 70 8.69 0.27 -17.80
N TYR A 71 9.87 0.82 -18.11
CA TYR A 71 10.00 2.00 -18.95
C TYR A 71 9.34 1.80 -20.32
N GLU A 72 9.64 0.71 -21.04
CA GLU A 72 9.05 0.42 -22.35
C GLU A 72 7.51 0.35 -22.28
N ILE A 73 6.98 -0.28 -21.22
CA ILE A 73 5.53 -0.38 -21.02
C ILE A 73 4.90 1.00 -20.80
N LEU A 74 5.49 1.82 -19.93
CA LEU A 74 5.00 3.17 -19.65
C LEU A 74 5.13 4.08 -20.87
N ASN A 75 6.28 4.04 -21.56
CA ASN A 75 6.54 4.85 -22.74
C ASN A 75 5.54 4.52 -23.87
N LYS A 76 5.36 3.22 -24.16
CA LYS A 76 4.38 2.77 -25.15
C LYS A 76 2.96 3.17 -24.77
N LEU A 77 2.57 3.02 -23.51
CA LEU A 77 1.24 3.45 -23.05
C LEU A 77 1.02 4.95 -23.26
N LEU A 78 2.02 5.78 -22.97
CA LEU A 78 1.91 7.22 -23.19
C LEU A 78 1.87 7.59 -24.68
N GLU A 79 2.53 6.82 -25.55
CA GLU A 79 2.42 6.95 -27.02
C GLU A 79 1.06 6.52 -27.55
N ASP A 80 0.57 5.35 -27.13
CA ASP A 80 -0.70 4.77 -27.59
C ASP A 80 -1.91 5.66 -27.22
N PHE A 81 -1.81 6.42 -26.13
CA PHE A 81 -2.83 7.38 -25.71
C PHE A 81 -2.51 8.82 -26.13
N ASP A 82 -1.38 9.06 -26.81
CA ASP A 82 -0.92 10.37 -27.29
C ASP A 82 -0.85 11.43 -26.17
N LEU A 83 -0.18 11.05 -25.08
CA LEU A 83 -0.15 11.80 -23.81
C LEU A 83 1.20 12.47 -23.52
N LYS A 84 2.25 12.14 -24.28
CA LYS A 84 3.62 12.62 -24.04
C LYS A 84 3.73 14.14 -23.91
N GLN A 85 2.93 14.90 -24.66
CA GLN A 85 2.98 16.37 -24.63
C GLN A 85 2.24 17.01 -23.44
N LYS A 86 1.51 16.21 -22.65
CA LYS A 86 0.63 16.72 -21.58
C LYS A 86 0.94 16.15 -20.19
N VAL A 87 1.75 15.10 -20.09
CA VAL A 87 2.23 14.60 -18.79
C VAL A 87 3.29 15.55 -18.23
N ILE A 88 3.12 15.99 -16.99
CA ILE A 88 4.12 16.79 -16.26
C ILE A 88 4.82 16.03 -15.15
N SER A 89 4.22 14.95 -14.65
CA SER A 89 4.83 14.19 -13.59
C SER A 89 4.34 12.76 -13.52
N VAL A 90 5.21 11.90 -13.00
CA VAL A 90 4.89 10.53 -12.62
C VAL A 90 5.15 10.33 -11.13
N THR A 91 4.20 9.73 -10.43
CA THR A 91 4.37 9.30 -9.03
C THR A 91 4.39 7.79 -8.93
N THR A 92 5.45 7.24 -8.34
CA THR A 92 5.63 5.79 -8.18
C THR A 92 6.00 5.43 -6.75
N ASP A 93 5.96 4.15 -6.41
CA ASP A 93 6.64 3.67 -5.21
C ASP A 93 8.17 3.86 -5.28
N ASN A 94 8.88 3.52 -4.20
CA ASN A 94 10.34 3.60 -4.15
C ASN A 94 11.03 2.31 -4.60
N GLY A 95 10.36 1.45 -5.36
CA GLY A 95 10.96 0.25 -5.93
C GLY A 95 12.14 0.62 -6.83
N SER A 96 13.25 -0.10 -6.70
CA SER A 96 14.47 0.19 -7.47
C SER A 96 14.21 0.19 -8.99
N ASN A 97 13.41 -0.75 -9.48
CA ASN A 97 13.05 -0.83 -10.89
C ASN A 97 12.14 0.32 -11.32
N MET A 98 11.21 0.78 -10.47
CA MET A 98 10.38 1.97 -10.76
C MET A 98 11.23 3.23 -10.85
N ILE A 99 12.21 3.40 -9.96
CA ILE A 99 13.14 4.53 -9.98
C ILE A 99 13.96 4.54 -11.28
N VAL A 100 14.47 3.38 -11.71
CA VAL A 100 15.20 3.27 -12.99
C VAL A 100 14.28 3.59 -14.16
N ALA A 101 13.07 3.04 -14.19
CA ALA A 101 12.10 3.28 -15.26
C ALA A 101 11.74 4.77 -15.40
N CYS A 102 11.47 5.45 -14.28
CA CYS A 102 11.12 6.86 -14.29
C CYS A 102 12.30 7.78 -14.63
N ARG A 103 13.54 7.35 -14.33
CA ARG A 103 14.73 8.06 -14.80
C ARG A 103 14.86 8.00 -16.32
N LEU A 104 14.65 6.82 -16.92
CA LEU A 104 14.65 6.66 -18.37
C LEU A 104 13.53 7.51 -19.01
N LEU A 105 12.33 7.44 -18.44
CA LEU A 105 11.20 8.25 -18.89
C LEU A 105 11.51 9.74 -18.80
N LYS A 106 12.09 10.21 -17.69
CA LYS A 106 12.49 11.61 -17.55
C LYS A 106 13.49 12.04 -18.62
N ASN A 107 14.52 11.22 -18.90
CA ASN A 107 15.50 11.54 -19.93
C ASN A 107 14.84 11.75 -21.30
N ASP A 108 13.88 10.90 -21.64
CA ASP A 108 13.10 10.99 -22.89
C ASP A 108 12.25 12.27 -22.95
N PHE A 109 11.58 12.60 -21.86
CA PHE A 109 10.79 13.83 -21.74
C PHE A 109 11.67 15.08 -21.79
N ASP A 110 12.83 15.08 -21.14
CA ASP A 110 13.77 16.20 -21.14
C ASP A 110 14.36 16.42 -22.55
N ALA A 111 14.51 15.35 -23.35
CA ALA A 111 14.97 15.43 -24.74
C ALA A 111 13.88 15.87 -25.73
N GLN A 112 12.66 15.33 -25.61
CA GLN A 112 11.55 15.57 -26.54
C GLN A 112 10.77 16.84 -26.20
N THR A 113 10.70 17.18 -24.91
CA THR A 113 9.87 18.25 -24.38
C THR A 113 10.56 19.03 -23.24
N PRO A 114 11.72 19.68 -23.49
CA PRO A 114 12.52 20.31 -22.44
C PRO A 114 11.75 21.36 -21.61
N ALA A 115 10.76 22.01 -22.23
CA ALA A 115 9.94 23.05 -21.60
C ALA A 115 8.86 22.51 -20.63
N LEU A 116 8.64 21.19 -20.56
CA LEU A 116 7.60 20.59 -19.71
C LEU A 116 8.05 20.33 -18.27
N ASP A 117 9.35 20.41 -17.99
CA ASP A 117 10.00 20.09 -16.69
C ASP A 117 9.39 18.85 -16.04
N PHE A 118 9.58 17.69 -16.67
CA PHE A 118 8.96 16.44 -16.21
C PHE A 118 9.51 16.01 -14.84
N ILE A 119 8.61 15.75 -13.89
CA ILE A 119 8.96 15.42 -12.50
C ILE A 119 8.65 13.96 -12.18
N HIS A 120 9.65 13.23 -11.70
CA HIS A 120 9.41 11.97 -10.98
C HIS A 120 9.23 12.26 -9.48
N SER A 121 8.02 12.04 -8.98
CA SER A 121 7.68 12.09 -7.56
C SER A 121 7.70 10.71 -6.93
N ARG A 122 8.29 10.61 -5.75
CA ARG A 122 8.27 9.38 -4.95
C ARG A 122 7.05 9.37 -4.04
N CYS A 123 6.42 8.21 -3.91
CA CYS A 123 5.22 8.05 -3.10
C CYS A 123 5.49 8.37 -1.62
N ILE A 124 4.87 9.43 -1.11
CA ILE A 124 5.02 9.85 0.28
C ILE A 124 4.55 8.78 1.27
N CYS A 125 3.50 8.04 0.94
CA CYS A 125 3.00 6.93 1.77
C CYS A 125 4.06 5.82 1.91
N HIS A 126 4.80 5.56 0.83
CA HIS A 126 5.88 4.59 0.86
C HIS A 126 7.08 5.12 1.66
N ILE A 127 7.44 6.40 1.50
CA ILE A 127 8.50 7.04 2.30
C ILE A 127 8.16 6.97 3.79
N LEU A 128 6.93 7.31 4.17
CA LEU A 128 6.46 7.22 5.54
C LEU A 128 6.54 5.78 6.05
N ASN A 129 6.09 4.80 5.25
CA ASN A 129 6.22 3.39 5.61
C ASN A 129 7.67 2.98 5.85
N LEU A 130 8.62 3.43 5.03
CA LEU A 130 10.05 3.16 5.23
C LEU A 130 10.57 3.80 6.52
N ALA A 131 10.25 5.07 6.76
CA ALA A 131 10.67 5.80 7.96
C ALA A 131 10.15 5.14 9.24
N VAL A 132 8.85 4.82 9.29
CA VAL A 132 8.25 4.15 10.44
C VAL A 132 8.85 2.75 10.61
N ASN A 133 8.99 1.96 9.56
CA ASN A 133 9.60 0.63 9.67
C ASN A 133 11.06 0.68 10.14
N ALA A 134 11.83 1.72 9.78
CA ALA A 134 13.16 1.94 10.34
C ALA A 134 13.10 2.17 11.87
N GLY A 135 12.12 2.94 12.35
CA GLY A 135 11.84 3.09 13.78
C GLY A 135 11.39 1.79 14.47
N LEU A 136 10.50 1.02 13.83
CA LEU A 136 9.99 -0.24 14.37
C LEU A 136 11.09 -1.31 14.55
N LYS A 137 12.22 -1.21 13.84
CA LYS A 137 13.37 -2.10 14.05
C LYS A 137 13.93 -2.02 15.47
N TYR A 138 13.89 -0.86 16.12
CA TYR A 138 14.36 -0.69 17.49
C TYR A 138 13.50 -1.45 18.52
N ILE A 139 12.25 -1.74 18.20
CA ILE A 139 11.31 -2.48 19.04
C ILE A 139 10.87 -3.81 18.39
N GLU A 140 11.66 -4.34 17.45
CA GLU A 140 11.29 -5.53 16.67
C GLU A 140 11.01 -6.75 17.57
N ASN A 141 11.78 -6.90 18.64
CA ASN A 141 11.59 -7.99 19.61
C ASN A 141 10.23 -7.89 20.33
N LEU A 142 9.81 -6.68 20.71
CA LEU A 142 8.50 -6.44 21.31
C LEU A 142 7.37 -6.78 20.33
N ILE A 143 7.49 -6.30 19.08
CA ILE A 143 6.52 -6.61 18.02
C ILE A 143 6.45 -8.13 17.77
N LYS A 144 7.60 -8.83 17.76
CA LYS A 144 7.64 -10.30 17.62
C LYS A 144 6.88 -11.00 18.76
N LYS A 145 7.00 -10.53 20.00
CA LYS A 145 6.24 -11.06 21.14
C LYS A 145 4.75 -10.78 21.03
N LEU A 146 4.35 -9.55 20.68
CA LEU A 146 2.94 -9.20 20.40
C LEU A 146 2.35 -10.12 19.33
N ARG A 147 3.06 -10.36 18.22
CA ARG A 147 2.63 -11.30 17.17
C ARG A 147 2.46 -12.72 17.70
N LYS A 148 3.31 -13.18 18.62
CA LYS A 148 3.17 -14.52 19.24
C LYS A 148 1.89 -14.60 20.07
N ILE A 149 1.64 -13.60 20.91
CA ILE A 149 0.42 -13.49 21.73
C ILE A 149 -0.83 -13.51 20.82
N VAL A 150 -0.89 -12.60 19.84
CA VAL A 150 -2.00 -12.52 18.88
C VAL A 150 -2.23 -13.84 18.16
N LYS A 151 -1.17 -14.50 17.68
CA LYS A 151 -1.28 -15.80 16.99
C LYS A 151 -1.77 -16.91 17.91
N SER A 152 -1.35 -16.92 19.17
CA SER A 152 -1.80 -17.90 20.16
C SER A 152 -3.31 -17.74 20.39
N ILE A 153 -3.78 -16.52 20.66
CA ILE A 153 -5.21 -16.23 20.89
C ILE A 153 -6.04 -16.59 19.65
N ARG A 154 -5.61 -16.16 18.46
CA ARG A 154 -6.36 -16.40 17.22
C ARG A 154 -6.45 -17.87 16.81
N ARG A 155 -5.51 -18.72 17.24
CA ARG A 155 -5.49 -20.15 16.90
C ARG A 155 -6.32 -20.99 17.85
N THR A 156 -6.56 -20.51 19.06
CA THR A 156 -7.21 -21.27 20.11
C THR A 156 -8.66 -20.80 20.28
N GLN A 157 -9.60 -21.63 19.83
CA GLN A 157 -11.04 -21.35 19.94
C GLN A 157 -11.45 -21.04 21.38
N LEU A 158 -10.93 -21.80 22.35
CA LEU A 158 -11.17 -21.58 23.78
C LEU A 158 -10.82 -20.15 24.23
N TYR A 159 -9.70 -19.60 23.76
CA TYR A 159 -9.27 -18.25 24.15
C TYR A 159 -10.15 -17.16 23.54
N LEU A 160 -10.66 -17.38 22.32
CA LEU A 160 -11.59 -16.44 21.68
C LEU A 160 -12.94 -16.42 22.38
N GLU A 161 -13.49 -17.60 22.69
CA GLU A 161 -14.77 -17.71 23.41
C GLU A 161 -14.68 -17.13 24.82
N GLU A 162 -13.56 -17.34 25.52
CA GLU A 162 -13.35 -16.77 26.85
C GLU A 162 -13.21 -15.25 26.79
N LEU A 163 -12.49 -14.73 25.79
CA LEU A 163 -12.35 -13.29 25.55
C LEU A 163 -13.71 -12.65 25.25
N GLU A 164 -14.56 -13.31 24.47
CA GLU A 164 -15.92 -12.84 24.17
C GLU A 164 -16.81 -12.84 25.42
N ARG A 165 -16.74 -13.90 26.26
CA ARG A 165 -17.48 -13.94 27.52
C ARG A 165 -17.05 -12.84 28.49
N LEU A 166 -15.75 -12.59 28.61
CA LEU A 166 -15.23 -11.51 29.44
C LEU A 166 -15.73 -10.15 28.93
N ALA A 167 -15.73 -9.96 27.61
CA ALA A 167 -16.21 -8.74 27.00
C ALA A 167 -17.70 -8.46 27.29
N ILE A 168 -18.54 -9.49 27.18
CA ILE A 168 -19.97 -9.41 27.51
C ILE A 168 -20.16 -9.11 29.00
N ALA A 169 -19.40 -9.79 29.88
CA ALA A 169 -19.49 -9.59 31.33
C ALA A 169 -19.05 -8.17 31.75
N ALA A 170 -18.07 -7.59 31.06
CA ALA A 170 -17.62 -6.22 31.26
C ALA A 170 -18.51 -5.16 30.56
N ASN A 171 -19.58 -5.60 29.89
CA ASN A 171 -20.50 -4.74 29.14
C ASN A 171 -19.81 -3.86 28.08
N HIS A 172 -18.79 -4.38 27.40
CA HIS A 172 -18.16 -3.73 26.27
C HIS A 172 -18.27 -4.55 24.98
N THR A 173 -18.06 -3.92 23.83
CA THR A 173 -18.12 -4.63 22.54
C THR A 173 -16.91 -5.55 22.38
N PHE A 174 -17.17 -6.83 22.15
CA PHE A 174 -16.13 -7.80 21.84
C PHE A 174 -15.31 -7.39 20.62
N LYS A 175 -13.99 -7.43 20.78
CA LYS A 175 -13.01 -6.99 19.78
C LYS A 175 -12.09 -8.15 19.43
N HIS A 176 -12.25 -8.71 18.22
CA HIS A 176 -11.35 -9.75 17.74
C HIS A 176 -9.87 -9.29 17.72
N PRO A 177 -8.90 -10.13 18.13
CA PRO A 177 -7.48 -9.85 17.95
C PRO A 177 -7.11 -9.81 16.47
N ILE A 178 -6.30 -8.83 16.08
CA ILE A 178 -5.84 -8.66 14.69
C ILE A 178 -4.34 -8.86 14.60
N LEU A 179 -3.88 -9.50 13.52
CA LEU A 179 -2.47 -9.73 13.25
C LEU A 179 -2.02 -8.74 12.18
N ASP A 180 -0.82 -8.21 12.35
CA ASP A 180 -0.26 -7.24 11.42
C ASP A 180 0.23 -7.86 10.10
N ILE A 181 0.33 -7.00 9.09
CA ILE A 181 1.03 -7.24 7.83
C ILE A 181 2.40 -6.59 7.97
N LYS A 182 3.45 -7.41 8.10
CA LYS A 182 4.82 -6.94 8.42
C LYS A 182 5.35 -5.80 7.55
N THR A 183 4.89 -5.69 6.30
CA THR A 183 5.33 -4.67 5.34
C THR A 183 4.56 -3.36 5.44
N ARG A 184 3.49 -3.28 6.24
CA ARG A 184 2.59 -2.13 6.37
C ARG A 184 2.56 -1.64 7.82
N TRP A 185 3.26 -0.53 8.09
CA TRP A 185 3.43 0.01 9.43
C TRP A 185 2.11 0.23 10.19
N ASN A 186 1.07 0.70 9.50
CA ASN A 186 -0.23 0.99 10.09
C ASN A 186 -0.90 -0.29 10.65
N SER A 187 -0.67 -1.45 10.02
CA SER A 187 -1.21 -2.71 10.53
C SER A 187 -0.51 -3.16 11.82
N THR A 188 0.78 -2.85 11.99
CA THR A 188 1.51 -3.10 13.24
C THR A 188 0.98 -2.20 14.36
N PHE A 189 0.74 -0.92 14.06
CA PHE A 189 0.10 0.01 14.99
C PHE A 189 -1.28 -0.50 15.45
N LEU A 190 -2.16 -0.87 14.51
CA LEU A 190 -3.50 -1.38 14.83
C LEU A 190 -3.45 -2.67 15.66
N MET A 191 -2.49 -3.57 15.41
CA MET A 191 -2.29 -4.77 16.23
C MET A 191 -1.90 -4.42 17.67
N ALA A 192 -0.97 -3.48 17.86
CA ALA A 192 -0.57 -3.03 19.19
C ALA A 192 -1.73 -2.38 19.94
N GLU A 193 -2.43 -1.43 19.30
CA GLU A 193 -3.61 -0.77 19.85
C GLU A 193 -4.71 -1.77 20.24
N ARG A 194 -4.97 -2.78 19.38
CA ARG A 194 -5.94 -3.83 19.66
C ARG A 194 -5.54 -4.64 20.90
N ILE A 195 -4.27 -5.02 21.02
CA ILE A 195 -3.79 -5.81 22.16
C ILE A 195 -3.82 -4.99 23.45
N LEU A 196 -3.50 -3.70 23.40
CA LEU A 196 -3.63 -2.80 24.55
C LEU A 196 -5.08 -2.68 25.01
N THR A 197 -6.02 -2.56 24.06
CA THR A 197 -7.46 -2.53 24.37
C THR A 197 -7.93 -3.81 25.06
N LEU A 198 -7.36 -4.97 24.67
CA LEU A 198 -7.74 -6.28 25.20
C LEU A 198 -6.91 -6.69 26.43
N LYS A 199 -6.00 -5.82 26.92
CA LYS A 199 -4.97 -6.20 27.90
C LYS A 199 -5.56 -6.77 29.19
N GLU A 200 -6.63 -6.17 29.70
CA GLU A 200 -7.27 -6.60 30.96
C GLU A 200 -7.86 -8.00 30.82
N ASP A 201 -8.70 -8.23 29.82
CA ASP A 201 -9.30 -9.54 29.56
C ASP A 201 -8.25 -10.60 29.25
N LEU A 202 -7.24 -10.27 28.45
CA LEU A 202 -6.15 -11.18 28.13
C LEU A 202 -5.29 -11.50 29.36
N SER A 203 -5.20 -10.59 30.33
CA SER A 203 -4.51 -10.86 31.61
C SER A 203 -5.25 -11.90 32.45
N ILE A 204 -6.58 -11.89 32.41
CA ILE A 204 -7.43 -12.92 33.05
C ILE A 204 -7.27 -14.27 32.35
N ILE A 205 -7.29 -14.29 31.01
CA ILE A 205 -7.05 -15.53 30.24
C ILE A 205 -5.64 -16.06 30.54
N LYS A 206 -4.64 -15.19 30.58
CA LYS A 206 -3.25 -15.54 30.89
C LYS A 206 -3.10 -16.18 32.28
N SER A 207 -3.83 -15.72 33.30
CA SER A 207 -3.77 -16.33 34.64
C SER A 207 -4.34 -17.76 34.67
N ARG A 208 -5.23 -18.09 33.74
CA ARG A 208 -5.88 -19.40 33.62
C ARG A 208 -5.13 -20.39 32.72
N HIS A 209 -4.32 -19.89 31.78
CA HIS A 209 -3.69 -20.71 30.73
C HIS A 209 -2.17 -20.52 30.65
N GLN A 210 -1.41 -21.53 31.10
CA GLN A 210 0.06 -21.55 31.11
C GLN A 210 0.71 -21.15 29.77
N PRO A 211 0.26 -21.64 28.59
CA PRO A 211 0.91 -21.30 27.32
C PRO A 211 0.95 -19.81 27.01
N LEU A 212 -0.03 -19.04 27.52
CA LEU A 212 -0.07 -17.59 27.33
C LEU A 212 0.85 -16.86 28.33
N GLN A 213 1.14 -17.46 29.49
CA GLN A 213 2.10 -16.94 30.46
C GLN A 213 3.53 -16.94 29.90
N ASP A 214 3.91 -18.02 29.22
CA ASP A 214 5.27 -18.23 28.69
C ASP A 214 5.66 -17.21 27.61
N ILE A 215 4.67 -16.64 26.93
CA ILE A 215 4.85 -15.66 25.86
C ILE A 215 4.41 -14.24 26.25
N TRP A 216 4.01 -14.04 27.50
CA TRP A 216 3.48 -12.76 27.98
C TRP A 216 4.56 -11.67 28.02
N LEU A 217 4.15 -10.42 27.82
CA LEU A 217 5.04 -9.27 28.00
C LEU A 217 5.24 -8.97 29.49
N ASN A 218 6.45 -8.59 29.87
CA ASN A 218 6.69 -8.05 31.22
C ASN A 218 6.20 -6.59 31.33
N GLU A 219 6.19 -6.04 32.55
CA GLU A 219 5.68 -4.68 32.79
C GLU A 219 6.41 -3.61 31.97
N ARG A 220 7.75 -3.66 31.93
CA ARG A 220 8.57 -2.73 31.12
C ARG A 220 8.30 -2.83 29.62
N GLU A 221 7.89 -4.01 29.15
CA GLU A 221 7.51 -4.23 27.75
C GLU A 221 6.11 -3.66 27.47
N TRP A 222 5.19 -3.78 28.42
CA TRP A 222 3.87 -3.14 28.33
C TRP A 222 3.93 -1.62 28.36
N GLU A 223 4.85 -1.03 29.13
CA GLU A 223 5.07 0.43 29.16
C GLU A 223 5.62 0.96 27.83
N LYS A 224 6.22 0.09 27.01
CA LYS A 224 6.75 0.42 25.68
C LYS A 224 5.77 0.18 24.54
N CYS A 225 4.61 -0.42 24.82
CA CYS A 225 3.54 -0.66 23.86
C CYS A 225 2.65 0.58 23.74
#